data_AF-A0A1G0VEB3-F1
#
_entry.id   AF-A0A1G0VEB3-F1
#
_cell.length_a   1.000
_cell.length_b   1.000
_cell.length_c   1.000
_cell.angle_alpha   90.00
_cell.angle_beta   90.00
_cell.angle_gamma   90.00
#
_symmetry.space_group_name_H-M   'P 1'
#
loop_
_entity.id
_entity.type
_entity.pdbx_description
1 polymer ?
#
loop_
_entity_poly.entity_id
_entity_poly.type
_entity_poly.pdbx_seq_one_letter_code
_entity_poly.pdbx_strand_id
1 'polypeptide(L)'
;MAFNHLILLLNSHQREIALSYYNQVKNSDYMKTYHLLDPEKVIAREEATYVHLAAWLKSGSQNSEAEKFFEKVGSDRYKEGFPLSELNYALFISKKAFYEFIKGHPEILDGLKPQEIVEYFGILSNYFALGGFYMVRSYINTLFEKLDINDRLSREEMHQILIRGAIDEEELDMSDFVWRHV
;
A
#
# COMPACT_ATOMS: atom_id res chain seq x y z
N MET A 1 7.46 -14.49 15.35
CA MET A 1 8.63 -13.61 15.10
C MET A 1 8.36 -12.24 15.73
N ALA A 2 9.30 -11.66 16.49
CA ALA A 2 9.04 -10.41 17.22
C ALA A 2 9.63 -9.20 16.47
N PHE A 3 8.77 -8.33 15.93
CA PHE A 3 9.15 -7.10 15.24
C PHE A 3 9.42 -5.92 16.20
N ASN A 4 9.67 -6.17 17.48
CA ASN A 4 9.66 -5.13 18.53
C ASN A 4 10.64 -3.98 18.27
N HIS A 5 11.89 -4.28 17.89
CA HIS A 5 12.87 -3.24 17.56
C HIS A 5 12.44 -2.41 16.35
N LEU A 6 11.94 -3.05 15.30
CA LEU A 6 11.45 -2.33 14.12
C LEU A 6 10.23 -1.48 14.44
N ILE A 7 9.29 -1.98 15.22
CA ILE A 7 8.11 -1.21 15.65
C ILE A 7 8.55 0.04 16.44
N LEU A 8 9.54 -0.10 17.35
CA LEU A 8 10.09 1.03 18.07
C LEU A 8 10.75 2.05 17.14
N LEU A 9 11.55 1.58 16.17
CA LEU A 9 12.20 2.45 15.18
C LEU A 9 11.16 3.18 14.32
N LEU A 10 10.16 2.47 13.78
CA LEU A 10 9.09 3.05 12.99
C LEU A 10 8.36 4.15 13.77
N ASN A 11 7.97 3.90 15.02
CA ASN A 11 7.25 4.87 15.84
C ASN A 11 8.10 6.11 16.21
N SER A 12 9.42 5.97 16.30
CA SER A 12 10.32 7.07 16.68
C SER A 12 10.89 7.84 15.48
N HIS A 13 10.93 7.22 14.30
CA HIS A 13 11.58 7.77 13.10
C HIS A 13 10.63 7.90 11.90
N GLN A 14 9.32 7.69 12.04
CA GLN A 14 8.35 7.81 10.94
C GLN A 14 8.52 9.10 10.12
N ARG A 15 8.80 10.23 10.79
CA ARG A 15 8.99 11.54 10.16
C ARG A 15 10.25 11.56 9.28
N GLU A 16 11.34 10.96 9.75
CA GLU A 16 12.59 10.87 8.99
C GLU A 16 12.40 10.08 7.71
N ILE A 17 11.76 8.91 7.80
CA ILE A 17 11.48 8.05 6.64
C ILE A 17 10.54 8.77 5.67
N ALA A 18 9.50 9.44 6.18
CA ALA A 18 8.56 10.21 5.37
C ALA A 18 9.22 11.41 4.66
N LEU A 19 10.21 12.06 5.29
CA LEU A 19 11.01 13.10 4.66
C LEU A 19 11.91 12.53 3.54
N SER A 20 12.52 11.35 3.75
CA SER A 20 13.26 10.65 2.70
C SER A 20 12.37 10.32 1.51
N TYR A 21 11.18 9.78 1.77
CA TYR A 21 10.14 9.55 0.77
C TYR A 21 9.78 10.83 0.01
N TYR A 22 9.46 11.92 0.70
CA TYR A 22 9.11 13.20 0.07
C TYR A 22 10.24 13.73 -0.81
N ASN A 23 11.49 13.60 -0.37
CA ASN A 23 12.65 14.00 -1.17
C ASN A 23 12.78 13.19 -2.47
N GLN A 24 12.36 11.93 -2.49
CA GLN A 24 12.34 11.13 -3.70
C GLN A 24 11.14 11.48 -4.60
N VAL A 25 9.97 11.72 -4.01
CA VAL A 25 8.76 12.16 -4.73
C VAL A 25 9.01 13.49 -5.44
N LYS A 26 9.51 14.50 -4.74
CA LYS A 26 9.72 15.85 -5.29
C LYS A 26 10.73 15.90 -6.44
N ASN A 27 11.66 14.93 -6.47
CA ASN A 27 12.73 14.85 -7.48
C ASN A 27 12.40 13.89 -8.63
N SER A 28 11.20 13.30 -8.64
CA SER A 28 10.77 12.38 -9.68
C SER A 28 9.90 13.07 -10.72
N ASP A 29 10.27 12.98 -12.00
CA ASP A 29 9.47 13.48 -13.13
C ASP A 29 8.11 12.75 -13.30
N TYR A 30 7.96 11.60 -12.65
CA TYR A 30 6.75 10.78 -12.69
C TYR A 30 5.72 11.15 -11.62
N MET A 31 5.97 12.14 -10.76
CA MET A 31 5.15 12.43 -9.58
C MET A 31 4.43 13.79 -9.66
N LYS A 32 4.00 14.18 -10.86
CA LYS A 32 3.47 15.52 -11.16
C LYS A 32 2.29 15.91 -10.28
N THR A 33 1.37 14.99 -10.01
CA THR A 33 0.19 15.27 -9.18
C THR A 33 0.58 15.44 -7.72
N TYR A 34 1.54 14.65 -7.24
CA TYR A 34 2.09 14.82 -5.89
C TYR A 34 2.83 16.15 -5.72
N HIS A 35 3.48 16.67 -6.75
CA HIS A 35 4.18 17.98 -6.69
C HIS A 35 3.25 19.17 -6.48
N LEU A 36 1.96 19.01 -6.81
CA LEU A 36 0.94 20.05 -6.61
C LEU A 36 0.42 20.11 -5.17
N LEU A 37 0.75 19.12 -4.33
CA LEU A 37 0.33 19.10 -2.94
C LEU A 37 1.24 19.95 -2.06
N ASP A 38 0.67 20.41 -0.94
CA ASP A 38 1.46 20.89 0.19
C ASP A 38 2.48 19.79 0.61
N PRO A 39 3.78 20.12 0.71
CA PRO A 39 4.81 19.18 1.19
C PRO A 39 4.41 18.46 2.48
N GLU A 40 3.82 19.17 3.46
CA GLU A 40 3.41 18.57 4.73
C GLU A 40 2.29 17.55 4.56
N LYS A 41 1.41 17.76 3.57
CA LYS A 41 0.36 16.79 3.25
C LYS A 41 0.95 15.50 2.68
N VAL A 42 2.01 15.59 1.87
CA VAL A 42 2.70 14.41 1.34
C VAL A 42 3.42 13.66 2.46
N ILE A 43 4.14 14.38 3.32
CA ILE A 43 4.89 13.81 4.44
C ILE A 43 3.94 13.15 5.46
N ALA A 44 2.88 13.83 5.88
CA ALA A 44 1.91 13.30 6.85
C ALA A 44 1.17 12.05 6.33
N ARG A 45 0.90 11.96 5.02
CA ARG A 45 0.34 10.75 4.40
C ARG A 45 1.30 9.57 4.51
N GLU A 46 2.59 9.82 4.32
CA GLU A 46 3.59 8.76 4.41
C GLU A 46 3.87 8.35 5.85
N GLU A 47 3.88 9.30 6.79
CA GLU A 47 3.92 8.96 8.22
C GLU A 47 2.77 8.02 8.61
N ALA A 48 1.56 8.27 8.09
CA ALA A 48 0.41 7.39 8.34
C ALA A 48 0.63 5.97 7.80
N THR A 49 1.32 5.81 6.66
CA THR A 49 1.70 4.49 6.12
C THR A 49 2.61 3.73 7.09
N TYR A 50 3.58 4.40 7.72
CA TYR A 50 4.51 3.77 8.66
C TYR A 50 3.92 3.55 10.05
N VAL A 51 3.04 4.44 10.52
CA VAL A 51 2.21 4.21 11.71
C VAL A 51 1.35 2.96 11.52
N HIS A 52 0.73 2.84 10.33
CA HIS A 52 -0.07 1.66 10.00
C HIS A 52 0.80 0.39 9.91
N LEU A 53 1.99 0.45 9.28
CA LEU A 53 2.92 -0.68 9.24
C LEU A 53 3.29 -1.17 10.66
N ALA A 54 3.61 -0.26 11.57
CA ALA A 54 3.94 -0.61 12.95
C ALA A 54 2.75 -1.28 13.67
N ALA A 55 1.53 -0.77 13.45
CA ALA A 55 0.31 -1.36 14.00
C ALA A 55 0.01 -2.75 13.40
N TRP A 56 0.19 -2.90 12.09
CA TRP A 56 0.00 -4.16 11.36
C TRP A 56 0.98 -5.25 11.81
N LEU A 57 2.26 -4.90 12.00
CA LEU A 57 3.25 -5.82 12.57
C LEU A 57 2.86 -6.24 13.99
N LYS A 58 2.37 -5.29 14.80
CA LYS A 58 1.91 -5.56 16.17
C LYS A 58 0.67 -6.46 16.25
N SER A 59 -0.22 -6.41 15.26
CA SER A 59 -1.43 -7.24 15.20
C SER A 59 -1.20 -8.64 14.62
N GLY A 60 0.05 -8.99 14.30
CA GLY A 60 0.39 -10.29 13.73
C GLY A 60 0.28 -10.34 12.21
N SER A 61 0.37 -9.18 11.54
CA SER A 61 0.50 -9.10 10.08
C SER A 61 -0.73 -9.61 9.31
N GLN A 62 -1.93 -9.35 9.82
CA GLN A 62 -3.19 -9.82 9.22
C GLN A 62 -3.51 -9.09 7.91
N ASN A 63 -3.84 -9.84 6.85
CA ASN A 63 -4.14 -9.28 5.53
C ASN A 63 -5.34 -8.32 5.55
N SER A 64 -6.36 -8.61 6.35
CA SER A 64 -7.59 -7.80 6.46
C SER A 64 -7.34 -6.38 6.99
N GLU A 65 -6.31 -6.18 7.81
CA GLU A 65 -5.96 -4.84 8.30
C GLU A 65 -5.22 -4.03 7.22
N ALA A 66 -4.30 -4.67 6.48
CA ALA A 66 -3.66 -4.06 5.31
C ALA A 66 -4.68 -3.70 4.23
N GLU A 67 -5.63 -4.60 3.95
CA GLU A 67 -6.73 -4.40 3.02
C GLU A 67 -7.50 -3.11 3.33
N LYS A 68 -8.08 -2.99 4.53
CA LYS A 68 -8.87 -1.80 4.91
C LYS A 68 -8.11 -0.50 4.72
N PHE A 69 -6.85 -0.45 5.14
CA PHE A 69 -6.02 0.75 5.03
C PHE A 69 -5.74 1.10 3.56
N PHE A 70 -5.24 0.15 2.79
CA PHE A 70 -4.81 0.41 1.42
C PHE A 70 -5.97 0.58 0.44
N GLU A 71 -7.11 -0.07 0.67
CA GLU A 71 -8.32 0.21 -0.09
C GLU A 71 -8.78 1.65 0.12
N LYS A 72 -8.81 2.11 1.38
CA LYS A 72 -9.13 3.51 1.67
C LYS A 72 -8.19 4.47 0.94
N VAL A 73 -6.89 4.19 0.93
CA VAL A 73 -5.91 4.99 0.19
C VAL A 73 -6.23 5.00 -1.31
N GLY A 74 -6.50 3.83 -1.91
CA GLY A 74 -6.86 3.72 -3.33
C GLY A 74 -8.08 4.55 -3.71
N SER A 75 -9.18 4.38 -2.98
CA SER A 75 -10.43 5.12 -3.22
C SER A 75 -10.26 6.63 -3.04
N ASP A 76 -9.58 7.06 -1.97
CA ASP A 76 -9.35 8.48 -1.70
C ASP A 76 -8.50 9.13 -2.80
N ARG A 77 -7.47 8.44 -3.29
CA ARG A 77 -6.60 8.95 -4.37
C ARG A 77 -7.34 9.08 -5.70
N TYR A 78 -8.23 8.14 -6.03
CA TYR A 78 -9.12 8.30 -7.18
C TYR A 78 -10.00 9.55 -7.06
N LYS A 79 -10.66 9.72 -5.90
CA LYS A 79 -11.54 10.88 -5.63
C LYS A 79 -10.79 12.22 -5.66
N GLU A 80 -9.51 12.21 -5.31
CA GLU A 80 -8.62 13.37 -5.39
C GLU A 80 -8.05 13.61 -6.80
N GLY A 81 -8.27 12.71 -7.76
CA GLY A 81 -7.82 12.86 -9.15
C GLY A 81 -6.37 12.44 -9.41
N PHE A 82 -5.78 11.61 -8.55
CA PHE A 82 -4.43 11.09 -8.78
C PHE A 82 -4.41 10.06 -9.90
N PRO A 83 -3.44 10.09 -10.82
CA PRO A 83 -3.24 8.99 -11.74
C PRO A 83 -2.84 7.71 -10.97
N LEU A 84 -3.43 6.58 -11.36
CA LEU A 84 -3.12 5.27 -10.77
C LEU A 84 -1.63 4.92 -10.85
N SER A 85 -0.95 5.32 -11.93
CA SER A 85 0.48 5.12 -12.11
C SER A 85 1.30 5.87 -11.07
N GLU A 86 0.95 7.13 -10.76
CA GLU A 86 1.61 7.91 -9.71
C GLU A 86 1.37 7.29 -8.33
N LEU A 87 0.16 6.80 -8.07
CA LEU A 87 -0.17 6.12 -6.81
C LEU A 87 0.66 4.85 -6.60
N ASN A 88 0.73 3.98 -7.62
CA ASN A 88 1.52 2.76 -7.53
C ASN A 88 3.02 3.07 -7.39
N TYR A 89 3.51 4.09 -8.09
CA TYR A 89 4.90 4.52 -7.99
C TYR A 89 5.22 5.16 -6.62
N ALA A 90 4.27 5.88 -6.02
CA ALA A 90 4.38 6.37 -4.65
C ALA A 90 4.65 5.22 -3.68
N LEU A 91 3.90 4.11 -3.77
CA LEU A 91 4.14 2.96 -2.90
C LEU A 91 5.52 2.33 -3.12
N PHE A 92 5.98 2.28 -4.37
CA PHE A 92 7.34 1.84 -4.66
C PHE A 92 8.39 2.74 -3.98
N ILE A 93 8.22 4.07 -4.04
CA ILE A 93 9.12 5.02 -3.36
C ILE A 93 9.03 4.84 -1.83
N SER A 94 7.84 4.65 -1.27
CA SER A 94 7.62 4.36 0.16
C SER A 94 8.40 3.13 0.61
N LYS A 95 8.28 2.03 -0.15
CA LYS A 95 9.06 0.81 0.06
C LYS A 95 10.56 1.10 0.02
N LYS A 96 11.01 1.81 -1.01
CA LYS A 96 12.44 2.15 -1.18
C LYS A 96 12.96 2.99 -0.01
N ALA A 97 12.26 4.03 0.41
CA ALA A 97 12.64 4.87 1.55
C ALA A 97 12.72 4.07 2.86
N PHE A 98 11.79 3.14 3.07
CA PHE A 98 11.83 2.20 4.18
C PHE A 98 13.09 1.32 4.15
N TYR A 99 13.41 0.69 3.02
CA TYR A 99 14.60 -0.17 2.91
C TYR A 99 15.92 0.61 3.02
N GLU A 100 15.95 1.86 2.56
CA GLU A 100 17.10 2.76 2.75
C GLU A 100 17.30 3.11 4.22
N PHE A 101 16.22 3.36 4.97
CA PHE A 101 16.27 3.62 6.41
C PHE A 101 16.75 2.38 7.19
N ILE A 102 16.12 1.22 7.01
CA ILE A 102 16.48 0.02 7.79
C ILE A 102 17.91 -0.47 7.52
N LYS A 103 18.50 -0.12 6.36
CA LYS A 103 19.91 -0.41 6.06
C LYS A 103 20.85 0.24 7.10
N GLY A 104 20.47 1.37 7.67
CA GLY A 104 21.19 2.04 8.76
C GLY A 104 21.00 1.39 10.14
N HIS A 105 20.08 0.43 10.26
CA HIS A 105 19.64 -0.18 11.50
C HIS A 105 19.78 -1.71 11.49
N PRO A 106 21.00 -2.27 11.32
CA PRO A 106 21.20 -3.73 11.28
C PRO A 106 20.80 -4.43 12.59
N GLU A 107 20.75 -3.72 13.71
CA GLU A 107 20.36 -4.23 15.03
C GLU A 107 18.94 -4.81 15.08
N ILE A 108 18.08 -4.49 14.11
CA ILE A 108 16.75 -5.11 14.01
C ILE A 108 16.83 -6.62 13.73
N LEU A 109 17.98 -7.10 13.26
CA LEU A 109 18.25 -8.49 12.94
C LEU A 109 19.07 -9.22 14.02
N ASP A 110 19.47 -8.53 15.10
CA ASP A 110 20.30 -9.12 16.15
C ASP A 110 19.62 -10.34 16.78
N GLY A 111 20.37 -11.45 16.82
CA GLY A 111 19.89 -12.71 17.38
C GLY A 111 19.00 -13.55 16.44
N LEU A 112 18.66 -13.06 15.24
CA LEU A 112 17.93 -13.85 14.25
C LEU A 112 18.83 -14.82 13.48
N LYS A 113 18.34 -16.02 13.24
CA LYS A 113 18.95 -17.01 12.35
C LYS A 113 18.67 -16.66 10.88
N PRO A 114 19.45 -17.19 9.91
CA PRO A 114 19.24 -16.91 8.49
C PRO A 114 17.80 -17.17 8.00
N GLN A 115 17.15 -18.25 8.45
CA GLN A 115 15.77 -18.56 8.07
C GLN A 115 14.78 -17.52 8.61
N GLU A 116 15.00 -17.04 9.84
CA GLU A 116 14.17 -16.02 10.46
C GLU A 116 14.34 -14.68 9.75
N ILE A 117 15.54 -14.34 9.28
CA ILE A 117 15.80 -13.14 8.48
C ILE A 117 15.02 -13.19 7.15
N VAL A 118 14.98 -14.34 6.48
CA VAL A 118 14.23 -14.51 5.22
C VAL A 118 12.73 -14.32 5.45
N GLU A 119 12.17 -14.96 6.49
CA GLU A 119 10.75 -14.79 6.84
C GLU A 119 10.43 -13.35 7.26
N TYR A 120 11.32 -12.70 8.01
CA TYR A 120 11.20 -11.31 8.43
C TYR A 120 11.01 -10.37 7.23
N PHE A 121 11.89 -10.47 6.23
CA PHE A 121 11.79 -9.66 5.01
C PHE A 121 10.67 -10.12 4.08
N GLY A 122 10.27 -11.39 4.13
CA GLY A 122 9.08 -11.90 3.45
C GLY A 122 7.81 -11.21 3.94
N ILE A 123 7.62 -11.13 5.25
CA ILE A 123 6.48 -10.44 5.88
C ILE A 123 6.46 -8.96 5.49
N LEU A 124 7.59 -8.26 5.58
CA LEU A 124 7.68 -6.85 5.19
C LEU A 124 7.40 -6.65 3.69
N SER A 125 7.90 -7.55 2.84
CA SER A 125 7.63 -7.49 1.40
C SER A 125 6.14 -7.68 1.10
N ASN A 126 5.46 -8.57 1.84
CA ASN A 126 4.03 -8.81 1.70
C ASN A 126 3.20 -7.57 2.04
N TYR A 127 3.58 -6.78 3.04
CA TYR A 127 2.88 -5.53 3.37
C TYR A 127 2.78 -4.59 2.16
N PHE A 128 3.91 -4.32 1.50
CA PHE A 128 3.93 -3.45 0.32
C PHE A 128 3.26 -4.10 -0.90
N ALA A 129 3.42 -5.40 -1.10
CA ALA A 129 2.79 -6.11 -2.22
C ALA A 129 1.26 -6.13 -2.10
N LEU A 130 0.75 -6.49 -0.93
CA LEU A 130 -0.67 -6.44 -0.60
C LEU A 130 -1.19 -5.00 -0.69
N GLY A 131 -0.41 -4.02 -0.21
CA GLY A 131 -0.80 -2.63 -0.33
C GLY A 131 -0.99 -2.18 -1.78
N GLY A 132 -0.08 -2.56 -2.68
CA GLY A 132 -0.20 -2.26 -4.10
C GLY A 132 -1.44 -2.89 -4.71
N PHE A 133 -1.68 -4.17 -4.40
CA PHE A 133 -2.88 -4.88 -4.84
C PHE A 133 -4.17 -4.20 -4.38
N TYR A 134 -4.33 -3.95 -3.08
CA TYR A 134 -5.55 -3.38 -2.50
C TYR A 134 -5.79 -1.92 -2.92
N MET A 135 -4.73 -1.11 -3.04
CA MET A 135 -4.84 0.25 -3.56
C MET A 135 -5.33 0.27 -5.00
N VAL A 136 -4.72 -0.53 -5.88
CA VAL A 136 -5.11 -0.61 -7.29
C VAL A 136 -6.54 -1.12 -7.41
N ARG A 137 -6.88 -2.17 -6.67
CA ARG A 137 -8.23 -2.74 -6.63
C ARG A 137 -9.28 -1.69 -6.26
N SER A 138 -9.10 -1.01 -5.14
CA SER A 138 -10.08 -0.02 -4.67
C SER A 138 -10.15 1.22 -5.57
N TYR A 139 -9.02 1.64 -6.14
CA TYR A 139 -8.98 2.73 -7.13
C TYR A 139 -9.84 2.38 -8.35
N ILE A 140 -9.66 1.17 -8.91
CA ILE A 140 -10.43 0.69 -10.07
C ILE A 140 -11.91 0.52 -9.71
N ASN A 141 -12.23 -0.04 -8.53
CA ASN A 141 -13.61 -0.16 -8.07
C ASN A 141 -14.31 1.21 -7.95
N THR A 142 -13.61 2.20 -7.40
CA THR A 142 -14.17 3.57 -7.28
C THR A 142 -14.35 4.22 -8.66
N LEU A 143 -13.50 3.90 -9.64
CA LEU A 143 -13.70 4.29 -11.05
C LEU A 143 -14.97 3.66 -11.62
N PHE A 144 -15.18 2.36 -11.45
CA PHE A 144 -16.40 1.66 -11.89
C PHE A 144 -17.66 2.29 -11.30
N GLU A 145 -17.70 2.47 -9.98
CA GLU A 145 -18.83 3.14 -9.30
C GLU A 145 -19.12 4.51 -9.92
N LYS A 146 -18.09 5.27 -10.28
CA LYS A 146 -18.26 6.59 -10.88
C LYS A 146 -18.75 6.53 -12.32
N LEU A 147 -18.39 5.50 -13.08
CA LEU A 147 -18.87 5.31 -14.46
C LEU A 147 -20.34 4.87 -14.47
N ASP A 148 -20.69 3.94 -13.58
CA ASP A 148 -22.06 3.42 -13.40
C ASP A 148 -23.03 4.52 -12.95
N ILE A 149 -22.66 5.32 -11.93
CA ILE A 149 -23.50 6.42 -11.40
C ILE A 149 -23.83 7.49 -12.46
N ASN A 150 -22.97 7.68 -13.47
CA ASN A 150 -23.17 8.75 -14.45
C ASN A 150 -23.88 8.30 -15.73
N ASP A 151 -24.35 7.03 -15.82
CA ASP A 151 -24.94 6.42 -17.03
C ASP A 151 -24.10 6.69 -18.30
N ARG A 152 -22.78 6.84 -18.14
CA ARG A 152 -21.90 7.26 -19.24
C ARG A 152 -21.58 6.12 -20.19
N LEU A 153 -21.63 4.90 -19.69
CA LEU A 153 -21.36 3.67 -20.40
C LEU A 153 -22.38 2.61 -19.95
N SER A 154 -22.94 1.86 -20.89
CA SER A 154 -23.66 0.62 -20.56
C SER A 154 -22.73 -0.40 -19.90
N ARG A 155 -23.29 -1.39 -19.21
CA ARG A 155 -22.51 -2.49 -18.61
C ARG A 155 -21.70 -3.24 -19.66
N GLU A 156 -22.28 -3.48 -20.83
CA GLU A 156 -21.60 -4.12 -21.96
C GLU A 156 -20.40 -3.31 -22.46
N GLU A 157 -20.55 -1.98 -22.59
CA GLU A 157 -19.44 -1.09 -22.99
C GLU A 157 -18.36 -1.03 -21.91
N MET A 158 -18.74 -1.02 -20.63
CA MET A 158 -17.78 -1.08 -19.52
C MET A 158 -16.95 -2.37 -19.57
N HIS A 159 -17.58 -3.53 -19.77
CA HIS A 159 -16.88 -4.82 -19.85
C HIS A 159 -15.94 -4.94 -21.05
N GLN A 160 -16.17 -4.20 -22.13
CA GLN A 160 -15.25 -4.16 -23.29
C GLN A 160 -13.99 -3.34 -23.01
N ILE A 161 -14.05 -2.38 -22.09
CA ILE A 161 -12.98 -1.42 -21.81
C ILE A 161 -12.20 -1.82 -20.55
N LEU A 162 -12.90 -2.32 -19.54
CA LEU A 162 -12.36 -2.68 -18.23
C LEU A 162 -13.02 -3.97 -17.73
N ILE A 163 -12.20 -4.94 -17.34
CA ILE A 163 -12.66 -6.17 -16.69
C ILE A 163 -12.47 -6.00 -15.18
N ARG A 164 -13.51 -6.27 -14.39
CA ARG A 164 -13.51 -6.05 -12.93
C ARG A 164 -12.61 -7.03 -12.16
N GLY A 165 -12.09 -8.06 -12.83
CA GLY A 165 -11.42 -9.20 -12.19
C GLY A 165 -12.40 -9.98 -11.31
N ALA A 166 -12.00 -11.15 -10.80
CA ALA A 166 -12.84 -11.96 -9.89
C ALA A 166 -13.03 -11.23 -8.53
N ILE A 167 -13.94 -10.25 -8.51
CA ILE A 167 -14.21 -9.36 -7.38
C ILE A 167 -15.73 -9.09 -7.23
N ASP A 168 -16.58 -9.46 -8.19
CA ASP A 168 -18.02 -9.57 -7.91
C ASP A 168 -18.27 -10.87 -7.14
N GLU A 169 -18.95 -10.80 -5.99
CA GLU A 169 -19.37 -11.98 -5.22
C GLU A 169 -20.22 -12.94 -6.08
N GLU A 170 -20.84 -12.45 -7.16
CA GLU A 170 -21.58 -13.25 -8.14
C GLU A 170 -20.67 -14.03 -9.12
N GLU A 171 -19.42 -13.60 -9.33
CA GLU A 171 -18.43 -14.30 -10.17
C GLU A 171 -17.47 -15.19 -9.37
N LEU A 172 -17.47 -15.06 -8.04
CA LEU A 172 -16.72 -15.93 -7.16
C LEU A 172 -17.49 -17.24 -6.97
N ASP A 173 -17.02 -18.32 -7.60
CA ASP A 173 -17.43 -19.66 -7.18
C ASP A 173 -16.99 -19.86 -5.73
N MET A 174 -17.93 -19.74 -4.81
CA MET A 174 -17.71 -19.91 -3.37
C MET A 174 -17.23 -21.32 -3.01
N SER A 175 -17.27 -22.27 -3.95
CA SER A 175 -16.67 -23.60 -3.78
C SER A 175 -15.16 -23.64 -4.04
N ASP A 176 -14.62 -22.65 -4.76
CA ASP A 176 -13.18 -22.49 -5.03
C ASP A 176 -12.46 -21.62 -3.98
N PHE A 177 -13.20 -20.95 -3.09
CA PHE A 177 -12.66 -20.14 -1.99
C PHE A 177 -12.20 -21.00 -0.80
N VAL A 178 -11.37 -22.03 -1.07
CA VAL A 178 -10.59 -22.73 -0.05
C VAL A 178 -9.16 -22.19 -0.08
N TRP A 179 -8.96 -20.99 0.46
CA TRP A 179 -7.66 -20.61 1.00
C TRP A 179 -7.77 -20.64 2.52
N ARG A 180 -7.53 -21.81 3.13
CA ARG A 180 -6.21 -22.17 3.68
C ARG A 180 -5.57 -20.98 4.38
N HIS A 181 -5.84 -20.89 5.68
CA HIS A 181 -5.00 -20.19 6.63
C HIS A 181 -3.60 -20.83 6.60
N VAL A 182 -2.70 -20.29 5.79
CA VAL A 182 -1.25 -20.51 5.93
C VAL A 182 -0.58 -19.15 5.94
#